data_AF-A0A9X1XFZ4-F1
#
_entry.id   AF-A0A9X1XFZ4-F1
#
_cell.length_a   1.000
_cell.length_b   1.000
_cell.length_c   1.000
_cell.angle_alpha   90.00
_cell.angle_beta   90.00
_cell.angle_gamma   90.00
#
_symmetry.space_group_name_H-M   'P 1'
#
loop_
_entity.id
_entity.type
_entity.pdbx_description
1 polymer ?
#
loop_
_entity_poly.entity_id
_entity_poly.type
_entity_poly.pdbx_seq_one_letter_code
_entity_poly.pdbx_strand_id
1 'polypeptide(L)'
;MSIFVRQKKTLTVLALLLFTIAGSAWYYISTTSVTEQVEASGTGQASAESYSTIIASYHQYYNKTLCFDADNHINWNDQQEHARQLVTRISTLQVKNEKVEKDLQNAKDLAQEVTSTKDKTALIYLHRIFHDLDKAVNHYKQKDSFGYTYTGTGKRWFGGGVNKVEEHIAKN
;
A
#
# COMPACT_ATOMS: atom_id res chain seq x y z
N MET A 1 9.90 -48.60 -15.99
CA MET A 1 10.30 -47.19 -16.13
C MET A 1 9.36 -46.30 -15.29
N SER A 2 9.40 -46.37 -13.95
CA SER A 2 8.41 -45.69 -13.08
C SER A 2 8.97 -45.06 -11.79
N ILE A 3 10.28 -44.81 -11.73
CA ILE A 3 10.91 -44.26 -10.51
C ILE A 3 11.17 -42.74 -10.65
N PHE A 4 11.41 -42.25 -11.87
CA PHE A 4 11.76 -40.84 -12.14
C PHE A 4 10.61 -39.84 -11.99
N VAL A 5 9.35 -40.26 -12.16
CA VAL A 5 8.19 -39.34 -12.05
C VAL A 5 7.80 -39.08 -10.60
N ARG A 6 8.14 -40.00 -9.68
CA ARG A 6 7.75 -39.91 -8.26
C ARG A 6 8.66 -38.97 -7.46
N GLN A 7 9.95 -38.86 -7.81
CA GLN A 7 10.90 -37.95 -7.15
C GLN A 7 10.67 -36.46 -7.46
N LYS A 8 10.16 -36.12 -8.66
CA LYS A 8 9.89 -34.72 -9.01
C LYS A 8 8.74 -34.12 -8.20
N LYS A 9 7.74 -34.93 -7.84
CA LYS A 9 6.58 -34.47 -7.06
C LYS A 9 6.94 -34.18 -5.60
N THR A 10 7.87 -34.95 -5.00
CA THR A 10 8.30 -34.75 -3.61
C THR A 10 9.22 -33.53 -3.43
N LEU A 11 10.01 -33.16 -4.46
CA LEU A 11 10.87 -31.97 -4.44
C LEU A 11 10.07 -30.65 -4.47
N THR A 12 8.96 -30.59 -5.21
CA THR A 12 8.08 -29.41 -5.25
C THR A 12 7.37 -29.12 -3.92
N VAL A 13 6.96 -30.15 -3.18
CA VAL A 13 6.29 -29.98 -1.88
C VAL A 13 7.27 -29.52 -0.80
N LEU A 14 8.53 -29.96 -0.85
CA LEU A 14 9.57 -29.52 0.07
C LEU A 14 9.98 -28.05 -0.15
N ALA A 15 9.99 -27.59 -1.40
CA ALA A 15 10.29 -26.19 -1.74
C ALA A 15 9.19 -25.22 -1.29
N LEU A 16 7.92 -25.62 -1.34
CA LEU A 16 6.78 -24.84 -0.83
C LEU A 16 6.80 -24.70 0.69
N LEU A 17 7.18 -25.76 1.43
CA LEU A 17 7.28 -25.73 2.89
C LEU A 17 8.46 -24.90 3.40
N LEU A 18 9.58 -24.87 2.69
CA LEU A 18 10.73 -24.01 3.04
C LEU A 18 10.44 -22.53 2.78
N PHE A 19 9.61 -22.19 1.78
CA PHE A 19 9.20 -20.81 1.52
C PHE A 19 8.26 -20.26 2.61
N THR A 20 7.39 -21.10 3.19
CA THR A 20 6.53 -20.69 4.31
C THR A 20 7.30 -20.44 5.60
N ILE A 21 8.37 -21.20 5.85
CA ILE A 21 9.21 -21.05 7.06
C ILE A 21 10.17 -19.87 6.90
N ALA A 22 10.72 -19.64 5.70
CA ALA A 22 11.54 -18.46 5.42
C ALA A 22 10.72 -17.15 5.44
N GLY A 23 9.46 -17.18 4.96
CA GLY A 23 8.56 -16.04 5.00
C GLY A 23 8.10 -15.66 6.41
N SER A 24 7.79 -16.66 7.25
CA SER A 24 7.46 -16.41 8.66
C SER A 24 8.70 -15.99 9.47
N ALA A 25 9.88 -16.58 9.20
CA ALA A 25 11.13 -16.11 9.79
C ALA A 25 11.47 -14.67 9.37
N TRP A 26 11.24 -14.28 8.11
CA TRP A 26 11.40 -12.88 7.68
C TRP A 26 10.41 -11.95 8.38
N TYR A 27 9.14 -12.36 8.53
CA TYR A 27 8.14 -11.61 9.28
C TYR A 27 8.58 -11.39 10.74
N TYR A 28 8.99 -12.45 11.45
CA TYR A 28 9.48 -12.34 12.83
C TYR A 28 10.83 -11.60 12.95
N ILE A 29 11.76 -11.78 12.01
CA ILE A 29 13.04 -11.05 12.01
C ILE A 29 12.81 -9.57 11.73
N SER A 30 11.91 -9.21 10.80
CA SER A 30 11.56 -7.82 10.50
C SER A 30 10.88 -7.09 11.67
N THR A 31 10.19 -7.82 12.54
CA THR A 31 9.61 -7.25 13.77
C THR A 31 10.57 -7.24 14.95
N THR A 32 11.65 -8.05 14.91
CA THR A 32 12.60 -8.21 16.04
C THR A 32 13.89 -7.40 15.86
N SER A 33 14.26 -7.01 14.64
CA SER A 33 15.51 -6.27 14.37
C SER A 33 15.40 -4.73 14.50
N VAL A 34 14.31 -4.20 15.04
CA VAL A 34 14.20 -2.77 15.42
C VAL A 34 14.43 -2.62 16.93
N THR A 35 15.54 -3.13 17.42
CA THR A 35 16.05 -2.79 18.77
C THR A 35 17.56 -2.80 18.73
N GLU A 36 18.12 -1.67 18.29
CA GLU A 36 19.45 -1.10 18.62
C GLU A 36 19.70 0.05 17.62
N GLN A 37 19.98 1.30 17.95
CA GLN A 37 20.07 2.01 19.21
C GLN A 37 19.54 3.43 18.98
N VAL A 38 18.66 3.91 19.86
CA VAL A 38 18.49 5.35 20.08
C VAL A 38 18.59 5.55 21.58
N GLU A 39 19.62 6.29 21.95
CA GLU A 39 19.93 6.68 23.31
C GLU A 39 18.71 7.29 24.00
N ALA A 40 18.61 6.97 25.28
CA ALA A 40 17.47 7.25 26.13
C ALA A 40 17.15 8.75 26.24
N SER A 41 15.90 9.08 25.93
CA SER A 41 15.14 10.08 26.70
C SER A 41 13.64 9.95 26.48
N GLY A 42 12.92 9.72 27.58
CA GLY A 42 11.50 10.07 27.71
C GLY A 42 10.49 8.95 27.51
N THR A 43 10.03 8.40 28.64
CA THR A 43 8.67 7.89 28.94
C THR A 43 7.85 7.23 27.81
N GLY A 44 7.58 5.94 28.00
CA GLY A 44 6.83 5.08 27.08
C GLY A 44 5.45 5.58 26.68
N GLN A 45 5.28 5.73 25.37
CA GLN A 45 4.02 5.72 24.65
C GLN A 45 4.34 5.06 23.32
N ALA A 46 3.61 4.00 22.92
CA ALA A 46 3.78 3.41 21.61
C ALA A 46 3.66 4.54 20.57
N SER A 47 4.74 4.86 19.87
CA SER A 47 4.80 6.01 18.98
C SER A 47 3.74 5.82 17.90
N ALA A 48 2.77 6.74 17.82
CA ALA A 48 1.79 6.75 16.74
C ALA A 48 2.52 6.63 15.39
N GLU A 49 2.08 5.71 14.54
CA GLU A 49 2.68 5.51 13.21
C GLU A 49 2.61 6.84 12.43
N SER A 50 3.75 7.32 11.94
CA SER A 50 3.78 8.55 11.14
C SER A 50 3.04 8.34 9.81
N TYR A 51 2.34 9.38 9.33
CA TYR A 51 1.69 9.34 8.01
C TYR A 51 2.70 9.09 6.88
N SER A 52 3.96 9.50 7.05
CA SER A 52 5.07 9.19 6.14
C SER A 52 5.29 7.67 5.99
N THR A 53 5.25 6.92 7.09
CA THR A 53 5.40 5.46 7.10
C THR A 53 4.21 4.76 6.44
N ILE A 54 2.99 5.23 6.72
CA ILE A 54 1.77 4.70 6.11
C ILE A 54 1.80 4.93 4.59
N ILE A 55 2.19 6.13 4.15
CA ILE A 55 2.29 6.46 2.73
C ILE A 55 3.26 5.52 2.00
N ALA A 56 4.47 5.36 2.54
CA ALA A 56 5.50 4.50 1.95
C ALA A 56 5.05 3.03 1.89
N SER A 57 4.47 2.51 2.98
CA SER A 57 4.05 1.10 3.04
C SER A 57 2.91 0.78 2.07
N TYR A 58 1.90 1.65 1.96
CA TYR A 58 0.81 1.45 1.01
C TYR A 58 1.24 1.65 -0.44
N HIS A 59 2.14 2.60 -0.71
CA HIS A 59 2.73 2.72 -2.04
C HIS A 59 3.48 1.43 -2.44
N GLN A 60 4.30 0.87 -1.55
CA GLN A 60 5.00 -0.40 -1.80
C GLN A 60 4.03 -1.57 -2.01
N TYR A 61 2.97 -1.64 -1.20
CA TYR A 61 1.93 -2.67 -1.34
C TYR A 61 1.25 -2.61 -2.70
N TYR A 62 0.80 -1.43 -3.13
CA TYR A 62 0.14 -1.28 -4.42
C TYR A 62 1.10 -1.49 -5.59
N ASN A 63 2.36 -1.06 -5.51
CA ASN A 63 3.37 -1.40 -6.51
C ASN A 63 3.53 -2.91 -6.66
N LYS A 64 3.57 -3.65 -5.55
CA LYS A 64 3.72 -5.11 -5.57
C LYS A 64 2.49 -5.82 -6.16
N THR A 65 1.30 -5.29 -5.92
CA THR A 65 0.04 -6.00 -6.20
C THR A 65 -0.69 -5.52 -7.46
N LEU A 66 -0.30 -4.38 -8.03
CA LEU A 66 -0.97 -3.77 -9.18
C LEU A 66 -0.03 -3.41 -10.34
N CYS A 67 1.30 -3.38 -10.14
CA CYS A 67 2.24 -3.20 -11.26
C CYS A 67 2.64 -4.53 -11.88
N PHE A 68 3.36 -4.45 -13.02
CA PHE A 68 3.94 -5.61 -13.71
C PHE A 68 2.89 -6.68 -14.04
N ASP A 69 1.76 -6.24 -14.61
CA ASP A 69 0.60 -7.06 -15.01
C ASP A 69 -0.18 -7.73 -13.86
N ALA A 70 0.16 -7.42 -12.60
CA ALA A 70 -0.55 -7.95 -11.44
C ALA A 70 -2.00 -7.44 -11.33
N ASP A 71 -2.31 -6.28 -11.92
CA ASP A 71 -3.68 -5.74 -11.99
C ASP A 71 -4.63 -6.56 -12.87
N ASN A 72 -4.12 -7.51 -13.67
CA ASN A 72 -4.92 -8.49 -14.39
C ASN A 72 -5.36 -9.66 -13.50
N HIS A 73 -4.74 -9.83 -12.32
CA HIS A 73 -4.96 -10.94 -11.39
C HIS A 73 -5.16 -10.44 -9.95
N ILE A 74 -6.05 -9.46 -9.78
CA ILE A 74 -6.29 -8.81 -8.49
C ILE A 74 -6.81 -9.82 -7.45
N ASN A 75 -6.07 -9.98 -6.35
CA ASN A 75 -6.54 -10.69 -5.17
C ASN A 75 -7.46 -9.77 -4.34
N TRP A 76 -8.75 -9.76 -4.66
CA TRP A 76 -9.73 -8.88 -4.02
C TRP A 76 -9.83 -9.05 -2.50
N ASN A 77 -9.66 -10.27 -1.97
CA ASN A 77 -9.75 -10.48 -0.52
C ASN A 77 -8.59 -9.77 0.20
N ASP A 78 -7.39 -9.86 -0.35
CA ASP A 78 -6.20 -9.17 0.16
C ASP A 78 -6.35 -7.65 0.05
N GLN A 79 -6.80 -7.15 -1.11
CA GLN A 79 -7.05 -5.73 -1.35
C GLN A 79 -8.10 -5.15 -0.41
N GLN A 80 -9.21 -5.86 -0.20
CA GLN A 80 -10.26 -5.42 0.72
C GLN A 80 -9.78 -5.42 2.16
N GLU A 81 -8.95 -6.38 2.56
CA GLU A 81 -8.38 -6.40 3.91
C GLU A 81 -7.43 -5.23 4.14
N HIS A 82 -6.52 -4.97 3.19
CA HIS A 82 -5.62 -3.82 3.28
C HIS A 82 -6.39 -2.50 3.21
N ALA A 83 -7.46 -2.41 2.43
CA ALA A 83 -8.33 -1.23 2.41
C ALA A 83 -9.02 -0.98 3.77
N ARG A 84 -9.52 -2.01 4.47
CA ARG A 84 -10.08 -1.85 5.83
C ARG A 84 -9.04 -1.35 6.83
N GLN A 85 -7.84 -1.91 6.77
CA GLN A 85 -6.73 -1.48 7.60
C GLN A 85 -6.35 -0.03 7.31
N LEU A 86 -6.35 0.37 6.03
CA LEU A 86 -6.03 1.73 5.62
C LEU A 86 -7.02 2.74 6.21
N VAL A 87 -8.32 2.47 6.09
CA VAL A 87 -9.39 3.32 6.65
C VAL A 87 -9.18 3.52 8.15
N THR A 88 -8.82 2.46 8.87
CA THR A 88 -8.56 2.51 10.31
C THR A 88 -7.33 3.35 10.62
N ARG A 89 -6.21 3.11 9.92
CA ARG A 89 -4.96 3.85 10.11
C ARG A 89 -5.13 5.35 9.83
N ILE A 90 -5.71 5.72 8.67
CA ILE A 90 -5.92 7.12 8.31
C ILE A 90 -6.80 7.84 9.34
N SER A 91 -7.83 7.17 9.86
CA SER A 91 -8.74 7.78 10.85
C SER A 91 -8.08 8.10 12.20
N THR A 92 -6.90 7.54 12.47
CA THR A 92 -6.12 7.79 13.71
C THR A 92 -4.97 8.78 13.51
N LEU A 93 -4.70 9.22 12.27
CA LEU A 93 -3.60 10.11 11.98
C LEU A 93 -3.90 11.55 12.38
N GLN A 94 -2.87 12.23 12.86
CA GLN A 94 -2.85 13.68 12.98
C GLN A 94 -1.99 14.25 11.87
N VAL A 95 -2.60 14.99 10.93
CA VAL A 95 -1.92 15.56 9.77
C VAL A 95 -2.03 17.07 9.84
N LYS A 96 -0.88 17.77 9.85
CA LYS A 96 -0.84 19.23 9.93
C LYS A 96 -0.90 19.92 8.57
N ASN A 97 -0.54 19.19 7.51
CA ASN A 97 -0.50 19.72 6.15
C ASN A 97 -1.86 19.47 5.50
N GLU A 98 -2.63 20.54 5.27
CA GLU A 98 -3.99 20.48 4.71
C GLU A 98 -4.08 19.73 3.38
N LYS A 99 -3.05 19.84 2.51
CA LYS A 99 -3.03 19.12 1.22
C LYS A 99 -2.85 17.62 1.42
N VAL A 100 -1.92 17.24 2.29
CA VAL A 100 -1.68 15.82 2.65
C VAL A 100 -2.93 15.24 3.32
N GLU A 101 -3.55 16.01 4.21
CA GLU A 101 -4.79 15.60 4.89
C GLU A 101 -5.91 15.35 3.87
N LYS A 102 -6.12 16.27 2.93
CA LYS A 102 -7.13 16.10 1.88
C LYS A 102 -6.85 14.90 0.97
N ASP A 103 -5.58 14.70 0.60
CA ASP A 103 -5.16 13.54 -0.20
C ASP A 103 -5.40 12.21 0.54
N LEU A 104 -5.10 12.16 1.83
CA LEU A 104 -5.37 10.99 2.68
C LEU A 104 -6.88 10.78 2.91
N GLN A 105 -7.67 11.85 2.99
CA GLN A 105 -9.12 11.73 3.07
C GLN A 105 -9.70 11.14 1.77
N ASN A 106 -9.28 11.62 0.61
CA ASN A 106 -9.64 11.01 -0.67
C ASN A 106 -9.23 9.53 -0.75
N ALA A 107 -8.03 9.20 -0.24
CA ALA A 107 -7.59 7.81 -0.17
C ALA A 107 -8.48 6.97 0.76
N LYS A 108 -8.89 7.51 1.91
CA LYS A 108 -9.80 6.83 2.83
C LYS A 108 -11.16 6.53 2.18
N ASP A 109 -11.73 7.48 1.46
CA ASP A 109 -13.04 7.33 0.80
C ASP A 109 -12.97 6.26 -0.30
N LEU A 110 -11.92 6.28 -1.14
CA LEU A 110 -11.68 5.22 -2.13
C LEU A 110 -11.43 3.86 -1.48
N ALA A 111 -10.74 3.81 -0.33
CA ALA A 111 -10.53 2.57 0.40
C ALA A 111 -11.87 2.00 0.89
N GLN A 112 -12.76 2.83 1.44
CA GLN A 112 -14.12 2.40 1.82
C GLN A 112 -14.89 1.83 0.63
N GLU A 113 -14.78 2.46 -0.54
CA GLU A 113 -15.36 1.94 -1.78
C GLU A 113 -14.79 0.56 -2.13
N VAL A 114 -13.45 0.39 -2.17
CA VAL A 114 -12.81 -0.92 -2.43
C VAL A 114 -13.31 -1.99 -1.47
N THR A 115 -13.48 -1.67 -0.18
CA THR A 115 -14.00 -2.65 0.81
C THR A 115 -15.41 -3.15 0.50
N SER A 116 -16.22 -2.37 -0.22
CA SER A 116 -17.64 -2.67 -0.46
C SER A 116 -17.92 -3.20 -1.87
N THR A 117 -17.33 -2.60 -2.91
CA THR A 117 -17.74 -2.80 -4.31
C THR A 117 -16.76 -3.58 -5.18
N LYS A 118 -15.51 -3.79 -4.72
CA LYS A 118 -14.41 -4.31 -5.56
C LYS A 118 -14.20 -3.47 -6.83
N ASP A 119 -14.30 -2.14 -6.70
CA ASP A 119 -14.07 -1.24 -7.84
C ASP A 119 -12.57 -1.17 -8.19
N LYS A 120 -12.22 -1.63 -9.41
CA LYS A 120 -10.84 -1.59 -9.94
C LYS A 120 -10.36 -0.15 -10.16
N THR A 121 -11.24 0.76 -10.55
CA THR A 121 -10.93 2.19 -10.70
C THR A 121 -10.53 2.79 -9.36
N ALA A 122 -11.32 2.57 -8.31
CA ALA A 122 -10.99 3.04 -6.97
C ALA A 122 -9.64 2.51 -6.50
N LEU A 123 -9.36 1.23 -6.76
CA LEU A 123 -8.11 0.58 -6.42
C LEU A 123 -6.89 1.18 -7.17
N ILE A 124 -7.04 1.47 -8.46
CA ILE A 124 -5.98 2.15 -9.24
C ILE A 124 -5.80 3.60 -8.77
N TYR A 125 -6.87 4.28 -8.36
CA TYR A 125 -6.78 5.65 -7.84
C TYR A 125 -6.06 5.69 -6.50
N LEU A 126 -6.31 4.73 -5.60
CA LEU A 126 -5.55 4.53 -4.37
C LEU A 126 -4.05 4.44 -4.65
N HIS A 127 -3.64 3.54 -5.55
CA HIS A 127 -2.23 3.39 -5.92
C HIS A 127 -1.61 4.70 -6.38
N ARG A 128 -2.29 5.43 -7.27
CA ARG A 128 -1.80 6.71 -7.81
C ARG A 128 -1.69 7.80 -6.73
N ILE A 129 -2.65 7.87 -5.81
CA ILE A 129 -2.61 8.78 -4.67
C ILE A 129 -1.38 8.48 -3.79
N PHE A 130 -1.19 7.22 -3.40
CA PHE A 130 -0.04 6.83 -2.57
C PHE A 130 1.29 7.04 -3.26
N HIS A 131 1.37 6.79 -4.57
CA HIS A 131 2.56 7.10 -5.35
C HIS A 131 2.89 8.59 -5.33
N ASP A 132 1.93 9.47 -5.64
CA ASP A 132 2.17 10.91 -5.64
C ASP A 132 2.44 11.46 -4.22
N LEU A 133 1.78 10.92 -3.18
CA LEU A 133 2.04 11.24 -1.78
C LEU A 133 3.45 10.83 -1.34
N ASP A 134 3.93 9.65 -1.74
CA ASP A 134 5.27 9.16 -1.38
C ASP A 134 6.36 10.05 -1.99
N LYS A 135 6.12 10.56 -3.19
CA LYS A 135 6.99 11.59 -3.80
C LYS A 135 6.98 12.89 -3.02
N ALA A 136 5.80 13.37 -2.63
CA ALA A 136 5.65 14.66 -1.97
C ALA A 136 6.16 14.66 -0.52
N VAL A 137 5.91 13.60 0.23
CA VAL A 137 6.19 13.49 1.67
C VAL A 137 7.54 12.83 1.94
N ASN A 138 7.86 11.74 1.24
CA ASN A 138 9.05 10.93 1.50
C ASN A 138 10.17 11.16 0.48
N HIS A 139 9.97 12.07 -0.47
CA HIS A 139 10.91 12.37 -1.54
C HIS A 139 11.29 11.15 -2.39
N TYR A 140 10.32 10.24 -2.59
CA TYR A 140 10.50 9.08 -3.46
C TYR A 140 10.96 9.51 -4.87
N LYS A 141 12.07 8.93 -5.33
CA LYS A 141 12.79 9.39 -6.53
C LYS A 141 12.42 8.57 -7.76
N GLN A 142 11.17 8.72 -8.23
CA GLN A 142 10.77 8.27 -9.57
C GLN A 142 10.32 9.43 -10.44
N LYS A 143 10.48 9.29 -11.76
CA LYS A 143 10.21 10.37 -12.73
C LYS A 143 8.72 10.59 -12.98
N ASP A 144 7.91 9.55 -12.86
CA ASP A 144 6.48 9.57 -13.08
C ASP A 144 5.73 10.30 -11.96
N SER A 145 4.66 10.98 -12.33
CA SER A 145 3.68 11.53 -11.39
C SER A 145 2.33 11.45 -12.09
N PHE A 146 1.34 10.97 -11.36
CA PHE A 146 0.03 10.69 -11.92
C PHE A 146 -0.89 11.92 -11.85
N GLY A 147 -0.68 12.80 -10.87
CA GLY A 147 -1.48 14.01 -10.66
C GLY A 147 -2.83 13.72 -10.00
N TYR A 148 -2.91 12.71 -9.14
CA TYR A 148 -4.14 12.30 -8.43
C TYR A 148 -4.23 12.95 -7.04
N THR A 149 -3.27 13.79 -6.68
CA THR A 149 -3.16 14.44 -5.38
C THR A 149 -3.06 15.96 -5.48
N TYR A 150 -3.49 16.65 -4.43
CA TYR A 150 -3.32 18.09 -4.16
C TYR A 150 -1.87 18.46 -3.86
N THR A 151 -1.11 17.54 -3.27
CA THR A 151 0.33 17.65 -3.02
C THR A 151 1.16 17.56 -4.30
N GLY A 152 0.67 16.84 -5.31
CA GLY A 152 1.26 16.77 -6.65
C GLY A 152 0.92 17.97 -7.53
N THR A 153 1.17 17.85 -8.84
CA THR A 153 0.89 18.94 -9.80
C THR A 153 -0.60 19.23 -9.99
N GLY A 154 -1.51 18.41 -9.45
CA GLY A 154 -2.98 18.57 -9.47
C GLY A 154 -3.64 18.63 -10.86
N LYS A 155 -2.84 18.79 -11.92
CA LYS A 155 -3.22 18.98 -13.33
C LYS A 155 -2.19 18.35 -14.22
N ARG A 156 -2.54 17.22 -14.85
CA ARG A 156 -1.93 16.81 -16.12
C ARG A 156 -2.98 16.99 -17.20
N TRP A 157 -2.61 17.71 -18.27
CA TRP A 157 -3.47 17.97 -19.44
C TRP A 157 -4.00 16.70 -20.10
N PHE A 158 -3.32 15.55 -19.92
CA PHE A 158 -3.80 14.24 -20.34
C PHE A 158 -3.69 13.21 -19.21
N GLY A 159 -4.81 12.59 -18.84
CA GLY A 159 -4.85 11.29 -18.16
C GLY A 159 -5.01 11.27 -16.63
N GLY A 160 -4.67 12.34 -15.91
CA GLY A 160 -4.76 12.41 -14.44
C GLY A 160 -5.53 13.63 -13.94
N GLY A 161 -5.80 13.68 -12.63
CA GLY A 161 -6.42 14.84 -11.99
C GLY A 161 -7.16 14.46 -10.72
N VAL A 162 -6.97 15.25 -9.68
CA VAL A 162 -7.75 15.18 -8.43
C VAL A 162 -9.25 15.21 -8.70
N ASN A 163 -9.69 15.98 -9.69
CA ASN A 163 -11.09 16.02 -10.12
C ASN A 163 -11.63 14.64 -10.50
N LYS A 164 -10.82 13.74 -11.09
CA LYS A 164 -11.27 12.38 -11.43
C LYS A 164 -11.54 11.55 -10.18
N VAL A 165 -10.72 11.74 -9.15
CA VAL A 165 -10.92 11.09 -7.85
C VAL A 165 -12.20 11.59 -7.23
N GLU A 166 -12.36 12.91 -7.13
CA GLU A 166 -13.55 13.52 -6.51
C GLU A 166 -14.83 13.24 -7.31
N GLU A 167 -14.78 13.23 -8.64
CA GLU A 167 -15.90 12.85 -9.49
C GLU A 167 -16.28 11.38 -9.35
N HIS A 168 -15.31 10.48 -9.12
CA HIS A 168 -15.57 9.07 -8.89
C HIS A 168 -16.21 8.86 -7.53
N ILE A 169 -15.64 9.46 -6.47
CA ILE A 169 -16.19 9.44 -5.12
C ILE A 169 -17.61 10.02 -5.11
N ALA A 170 -17.88 11.12 -5.83
CA ALA A 170 -19.20 11.75 -5.85
C ALA A 170 -20.30 10.92 -6.56
N LYS A 171 -19.93 9.89 -7.32
CA LYS A 171 -20.88 9.06 -8.08
C LYS A 171 -21.24 7.76 -7.38
N ASN A 172 -20.51 7.37 -6.34
CA ASN A 172 -20.60 6.09 -5.64
C ASN A 172 -20.95 6.30 -4.16
#